data_AF-A0A7J6I7D3-F1
#
_entry.id   AF-A0A7J6I7D3-F1
#
_cell.length_a   1.000
_cell.length_b   1.000
_cell.length_c   1.000
_cell.angle_alpha   90.00
_cell.angle_beta   90.00
_cell.angle_gamma   90.00
#
_symmetry.space_group_name_H-M   'P 1'
#
loop_
_entity.id
_entity.type
_entity.pdbx_description
1 polymer ?
#
loop_
_entity_poly.entity_id
_entity_poly.type
_entity_poly.pdbx_seq_one_letter_code
_entity_poly.pdbx_strand_id
1 'polypeptide(L)'
;MPTLAKDKPWYSIEQGNVHFTVISTEHNWKKKSEQYLWMKKDMASIHRAKTPWLIFMGHRPMYTSSTGLFSVDTDFAKEVEPLLLANKILAFS
;
A
#
# COMPACT_ATOMS: atom_id res chain seq x y z
N MET A 1 -15.34 -5.72 -0.29
CA MET A 1 -14.24 -5.01 -0.99
C MET A 1 -13.85 -5.82 -2.22
N PRO A 2 -13.39 -5.21 -3.32
CA PRO A 2 -13.04 -5.91 -4.56
C PRO A 2 -11.70 -6.67 -4.44
N THR A 3 -11.64 -7.64 -3.54
CA THR A 3 -10.45 -8.46 -3.27
C THR A 3 -10.33 -9.60 -4.28
N LEU A 4 -9.09 -9.98 -4.64
CA LEU A 4 -8.82 -11.06 -5.59
C LEU A 4 -9.31 -12.43 -5.09
N ALA A 5 -9.27 -12.66 -3.79
CA ALA A 5 -9.72 -13.89 -3.14
C ALA A 5 -10.04 -13.63 -1.65
N LYS A 6 -10.72 -14.57 -0.99
CA LYS A 6 -11.11 -14.45 0.42
C LYS A 6 -9.90 -14.37 1.37
N ASP A 7 -8.80 -15.02 1.00
CA ASP A 7 -7.52 -15.05 1.70
C ASP A 7 -6.56 -13.92 1.29
N LYS A 8 -6.98 -13.02 0.39
CA LYS A 8 -6.15 -11.94 -0.16
C LYS A 8 -6.82 -10.59 0.05
N PRO A 9 -6.85 -10.08 1.30
CA PRO A 9 -7.60 -8.88 1.66
C PRO A 9 -6.90 -7.56 1.26
N TRP A 10 -6.22 -7.54 0.10
CA TRP A 10 -5.64 -6.35 -0.50
C TRP A 10 -6.28 -6.08 -1.86
N TYR A 11 -6.51 -4.81 -2.15
CA TYR A 11 -7.23 -4.38 -3.35
C TYR A 11 -6.95 -2.90 -3.64
N SER A 12 -7.33 -2.48 -4.85
CA SER A 12 -7.35 -1.07 -5.23
C SER A 12 -8.73 -0.67 -5.70
N ILE A 13 -9.01 0.62 -5.58
CA ILE A 13 -10.28 1.23 -5.99
C ILE A 13 -10.00 2.65 -6.46
N GLU A 14 -10.55 2.99 -7.62
CA GLU A 14 -10.63 4.37 -8.08
C GLU A 14 -11.97 4.97 -7.65
N GLN A 15 -11.93 6.11 -6.96
CA GLN A 15 -13.11 6.89 -6.64
C GLN A 15 -12.89 8.34 -7.08
N GLY A 16 -13.60 8.75 -8.13
CA GLY A 16 -13.38 10.05 -8.76
C GLY A 16 -11.96 10.18 -9.33
N ASN A 17 -11.20 11.16 -8.85
CA ASN A 17 -9.82 11.45 -9.26
C ASN A 17 -8.77 10.87 -8.28
N VAL A 18 -9.18 9.95 -7.40
CA VAL A 18 -8.32 9.33 -6.39
C VAL A 18 -8.20 7.83 -6.64
N HIS A 19 -6.98 7.32 -6.62
CA HIS A 19 -6.68 5.89 -6.59
C HIS A 19 -6.26 5.49 -5.18
N PHE A 20 -7.01 4.57 -4.58
CA PHE A 20 -6.71 3.99 -3.29
C PHE A 20 -6.06 2.63 -3.48
N THR A 21 -4.91 2.42 -2.85
CA THR A 21 -4.26 1.11 -2.74
C THR A 21 -4.35 0.69 -1.28
N VAL A 22 -5.13 -0.35 -1.00
CA VAL A 22 -5.34 -0.89 0.35
C VAL A 22 -4.62 -2.21 0.47
N ILE A 23 -3.66 -2.27 1.40
CA ILE A 23 -2.87 -3.47 1.65
C ILE A 23 -3.26 -4.13 2.97
N SER A 24 -2.89 -5.40 3.12
CA SER A 24 -2.96 -6.12 4.36
C SER A 24 -1.59 -6.20 5.03
N THR A 25 -1.45 -5.52 6.15
CA THR A 25 -0.25 -5.55 6.99
C THR A 25 -0.09 -6.84 7.82
N GLU A 26 -1.14 -7.67 7.91
CA GLU A 26 -1.09 -8.99 8.56
C GLU A 26 -0.63 -10.12 7.62
N HIS A 27 -0.43 -9.81 6.34
CA HIS A 27 0.03 -10.77 5.33
C HIS A 27 1.40 -10.33 4.80
N ASN A 28 2.14 -11.26 4.19
CA ASN A 28 3.48 -10.97 3.70
C ASN A 28 3.45 -9.85 2.64
N TRP A 29 4.14 -8.74 2.93
CA TRP A 29 4.29 -7.57 2.07
C TRP A 29 5.74 -7.36 1.61
N LYS A 30 6.68 -8.24 2.00
CA LYS A 30 8.11 -8.11 1.65
C LYS A 30 8.31 -8.29 0.14
N LYS A 31 9.47 -7.85 -0.39
CA LYS A 31 9.82 -8.07 -1.79
C LYS A 31 9.66 -9.53 -2.18
N LYS A 32 9.13 -9.76 -3.39
CA LYS A 32 8.77 -11.07 -3.97
C LYS A 32 7.53 -11.76 -3.38
N SER A 33 6.91 -11.21 -2.33
CA SER A 33 5.59 -11.68 -1.91
C SER A 33 4.54 -11.44 -3.00
N GLU A 34 3.46 -12.24 -2.98
CA GLU A 34 2.36 -12.06 -3.90
C GLU A 34 1.75 -10.65 -3.81
N GLN A 35 1.53 -10.18 -2.57
CA GLN A 35 1.00 -8.85 -2.31
C GLN A 35 1.94 -7.75 -2.83
N TYR A 36 3.26 -7.88 -2.68
CA TYR A 36 4.22 -6.91 -3.21
C TYR A 36 4.21 -6.88 -4.75
N LEU A 37 4.17 -8.04 -5.39
CA LEU A 37 4.10 -8.14 -6.85
C LEU A 37 2.80 -7.57 -7.39
N TRP A 38 1.68 -7.85 -6.71
CA TRP A 38 0.39 -7.23 -7.00
C TRP A 38 0.46 -5.71 -6.87
N MET A 39 0.99 -5.19 -5.76
CA MET A 39 1.11 -3.74 -5.51
C MET A 39 1.96 -3.05 -6.57
N LYS A 40 3.09 -3.67 -6.96
CA LYS A 40 3.93 -3.17 -8.06
C LYS A 40 3.17 -3.11 -9.38
N LYS A 41 2.34 -4.12 -9.67
CA LYS A 41 1.51 -4.15 -10.88
C LYS A 41 0.39 -3.11 -10.85
N ASP A 42 -0.27 -2.97 -9.71
CA ASP A 42 -1.32 -1.96 -9.48
C ASP A 42 -0.77 -0.56 -9.75
N MET A 43 0.33 -0.20 -9.08
CA MET A 43 0.94 1.13 -9.22
C MET A 43 1.42 1.44 -10.64
N ALA A 44 1.90 0.44 -11.38
CA ALA A 44 2.30 0.59 -12.78
C ALA A 44 1.11 0.81 -13.74
N SER A 45 -0.12 0.46 -13.33
CA SER A 45 -1.33 0.60 -14.15
C SER A 45 -2.05 1.94 -13.98
N ILE A 46 -1.59 2.78 -13.05
CA ILE A 46 -2.26 4.02 -12.67
C ILE A 46 -2.06 5.12 -13.72
N HIS A 47 -3.17 5.65 -14.23
CA HIS A 47 -3.18 6.77 -15.16
C HIS A 47 -3.22 8.11 -14.42
N ARG A 48 -2.05 8.70 -14.16
CA ARG A 48 -1.90 9.92 -13.34
C ARG A 48 -2.66 11.16 -13.84
N ALA A 49 -2.98 11.23 -15.13
CA ALA A 49 -3.82 12.30 -15.67
C ALA A 49 -5.30 12.17 -15.26
N LYS A 50 -5.78 10.93 -15.06
CA LYS A 50 -7.14 10.62 -14.63
C LYS A 50 -7.25 10.60 -13.10
N THR A 51 -6.27 9.97 -12.45
CA THR A 51 -6.20 9.80 -10.98
C THR A 51 -4.90 10.43 -10.44
N PRO A 52 -4.84 11.77 -10.32
CA PRO A 52 -3.67 12.46 -9.80
C PRO A 52 -3.36 12.15 -8.33
N TRP A 53 -4.39 11.82 -7.54
CA TRP A 53 -4.25 11.56 -6.11
C TRP A 53 -4.09 10.07 -5.85
N LEU A 54 -2.98 9.68 -5.23
CA LEU A 54 -2.71 8.31 -4.84
C LEU A 54 -2.65 8.22 -3.33
N ILE A 55 -3.49 7.37 -2.75
CA ILE A 55 -3.58 7.14 -1.31
C ILE A 55 -3.23 5.68 -1.03
N PHE A 56 -2.28 5.47 -0.12
CA PHE A 56 -1.88 4.14 0.32
C PHE A 56 -2.33 3.92 1.76
N MET A 57 -3.00 2.80 2.01
CA MET A 57 -3.61 2.50 3.31
C MET A 57 -3.24 1.09 3.79
N GLY A 58 -3.02 0.97 5.10
CA GLY A 58 -2.77 -0.31 5.76
C GLY A 58 -3.29 -0.29 7.19
N HIS A 59 -3.49 -1.46 7.80
CA HIS A 59 -3.97 -1.52 9.19
C HIS A 59 -2.87 -1.14 10.20
N ARG A 60 -1.65 -1.67 10.03
CA ARG A 60 -0.49 -1.31 10.86
C ARG A 60 0.19 -0.06 10.32
N PRO A 61 0.58 0.89 11.19
CA PRO A 61 1.26 2.10 10.76
C PRO A 61 2.63 1.78 10.16
N MET A 62 3.03 2.57 9.15
CA MET A 62 4.39 2.52 8.59
C MET A 62 5.40 3.31 9.43
N TYR A 63 4.95 4.43 10.01
CA TYR A 63 5.74 5.28 10.89
C TYR A 63 4.98 5.52 12.18
N THR A 64 5.69 5.56 13.32
CA THR A 64 5.13 5.92 14.61
C THR A 64 6.10 6.80 15.37
N SER A 65 5.57 7.78 16.10
CA SER A 65 6.32 8.56 17.10
C SER A 65 6.23 7.94 18.50
N SER A 66 5.40 6.91 18.69
CA SER A 66 5.14 6.28 19.98
C SER A 66 6.02 5.03 20.16
N THR A 67 6.79 5.00 21.24
CA THR A 67 7.50 3.81 21.70
C THR A 67 6.57 3.00 22.62
N GLY A 68 6.09 1.84 22.17
CA GLY A 68 5.17 1.00 22.96
C GLY A 68 4.62 -0.20 22.17
N LEU A 69 3.51 -0.78 22.66
CA LEU A 69 2.87 -1.98 22.09
C LEU A 69 2.47 -1.84 20.60
N PHE A 70 2.34 -0.62 20.11
CA PHE A 70 2.06 -0.26 18.72
C PHE A 70 3.33 0.06 17.91
N SER A 71 4.47 -0.50 18.31
CA SER A 71 5.73 -0.34 17.58
C SER A 71 5.57 -0.80 16.14
N VAL A 72 6.06 0.00 15.20
CA VAL A 72 6.06 -0.35 13.77
C VAL A 72 7.08 -1.43 13.48
N ASP A 73 6.78 -2.27 12.49
CA ASP A 73 7.79 -3.14 11.91
C ASP A 73 8.78 -2.27 11.10
N THR A 74 10.02 -2.18 11.56
CA THR A 74 11.05 -1.36 10.90
C THR A 74 11.37 -1.83 9.49
N ASP A 75 11.07 -3.08 9.14
CA ASP A 75 11.27 -3.61 7.79
C ASP A 75 10.17 -3.11 6.83
N PHE A 76 9.02 -2.68 7.34
CA PHE A 76 7.88 -2.29 6.51
C PHE A 76 8.18 -1.06 5.67
N ALA A 77 8.69 -0.01 6.30
CA ALA A 77 9.17 1.17 5.58
C ALA A 77 10.31 0.78 4.62
N LYS A 78 11.33 0.05 5.06
CA LYS A 78 12.50 -0.31 4.22
C LYS A 78 12.14 -1.05 2.93
N GLU A 79 11.13 -1.92 2.98
CA GLU A 79 10.75 -2.73 1.83
C GLU A 79 9.74 -2.04 0.91
N VAL A 80 8.78 -1.30 1.48
CA VAL A 80 7.63 -0.75 0.74
C VAL A 80 7.84 0.71 0.35
N GLU A 81 8.49 1.52 1.18
CA GLU A 81 8.76 2.94 0.90
C GLU A 81 9.46 3.17 -0.45
N PRO A 82 10.47 2.39 -0.88
CA PRO A 82 11.09 2.59 -2.19
C PRO A 82 10.09 2.45 -3.35
N LEU A 83 9.10 1.55 -3.23
CA LEU A 83 8.06 1.38 -4.24
C LEU A 83 7.10 2.57 -4.25
N LEU A 84 6.75 3.08 -3.06
CA LEU A 84 5.84 4.21 -2.91
C LEU A 84 6.45 5.51 -3.45
N LEU A 85 7.73 5.75 -3.14
CA LEU A 85 8.50 6.90 -3.63
C LEU A 85 8.67 6.88 -5.15
N ALA A 86 8.99 5.71 -5.72
CA ALA A 86 9.09 5.55 -7.18
C ALA A 86 7.79 5.94 -7.89
N ASN A 87 6.65 5.75 -7.23
CA ASN A 87 5.32 6.08 -7.75
C ASN A 87 4.76 7.39 -7.22
N LYS A 88 5.55 8.25 -6.55
CA LYS A 88 5.12 9.58 -6.04
C LYS A 88 3.77 9.53 -5.31
N ILE A 89 3.60 8.59 -4.37
CA ILE A 89 2.38 8.48 -3.56
C ILE A 89 2.36 9.60 -2.52
N LEU A 90 1.19 10.22 -2.33
CA LEU A 90 1.07 11.54 -1.69
C LEU A 90 0.59 11.49 -0.23
N ALA A 91 -0.06 10.40 0.21
CA ALA A 91 -0.57 10.27 1.57
C ALA A 91 -0.58 8.81 2.06
N PHE A 92 -0.26 8.62 3.34
CA PHE A 92 -0.29 7.36 4.07
C PHE A 92 -1.24 7.51 5.26
N SER A 93 -2.17 6.58 5.44
CA SER A 93 -3.07 6.51 6.60
C SER A 93 -3.18 5.09 7.13
#